data_AF-J9DZE6-F1
#
_entry.id   AF-J9DZE6-F1
#
_cell.length_a   1.000
_cell.length_b   1.000
_cell.length_c   1.000
_cell.angle_alpha   90.00
_cell.angle_beta   90.00
_cell.angle_gamma   90.00
#
_symmetry.space_group_name_H-M   'P 1'
#
loop_
_entity.id
_entity.type
_entity.pdbx_description
1 polymer ?
#
loop_
_entity_poly.entity_id
_entity_poly.type
_entity_poly.pdbx_seq_one_letter_code
_entity_poly.pdbx_strand_id
1 'polypeptide(L)'
;MSVQSIQLTTATRTFAELVDKEVCAIELKYEIELSNYLRAFLPDNFTKPGGDNDAVLLTVCCSRLSAKTTLLAKLINLKYPPASGGIRREHVTKSHKAEQWAHCAKFSFLLNNFGCAVRQCESVVCRCTVERLSRLAPLQSDIAKEERMIDYYIDLLKSDKFDENTATDGINKAINHLENILSIYFSREWYDVKQLFLDICLQYLQGLFWVKINVQRVIFTLSSHATKSNTNEYMESVLIWVQKCEQLCMRLKNHISIDEDLIFTQD
;
A
#
# COMPACT_ATOMS: atom_id res chain seq x y z
N MET A 1 17.01 25.12 -21.94
CA MET A 1 17.77 25.28 -20.68
C MET A 1 19.14 24.65 -20.88
N SER A 2 20.23 25.33 -20.52
CA SER A 2 21.59 24.80 -20.69
C SER A 2 21.85 23.67 -19.67
N VAL A 3 22.72 22.71 -20.00
CA VAL A 3 23.07 21.58 -19.11
C VAL A 3 23.58 22.06 -17.74
N GLN A 4 24.32 23.16 -17.70
CA GLN A 4 24.76 23.83 -16.46
C GLN A 4 23.59 24.33 -15.60
N SER A 5 22.53 24.88 -16.21
CA SER A 5 21.35 25.33 -15.46
C SER A 5 20.62 24.16 -14.79
N ILE A 6 20.51 23.00 -15.46
CA ILE A 6 19.87 21.80 -14.91
C ILE A 6 20.70 21.20 -13.76
N GLN A 7 22.03 21.18 -13.91
CA GLN A 7 22.94 20.70 -12.86
C GLN A 7 22.89 21.58 -11.61
N LEU A 8 22.87 22.91 -11.79
CA LEU A 8 22.74 23.85 -10.69
C LEU A 8 21.40 23.69 -9.97
N THR A 9 20.27 23.61 -10.69
CA THR A 9 18.95 23.38 -10.09
C THR A 9 18.89 22.06 -9.33
N THR A 10 19.52 21.00 -9.85
CA THR A 10 19.54 19.68 -9.19
C THR A 10 20.37 19.73 -7.91
N ALA A 11 21.56 20.36 -7.94
CA ALA A 11 22.42 20.50 -6.76
C ALA A 11 21.75 21.34 -5.67
N THR A 12 21.09 22.44 -6.02
CA THR A 12 20.35 23.28 -5.07
C THR A 12 19.20 22.50 -4.42
N ARG A 13 18.44 21.72 -5.20
CA ARG A 13 17.38 20.86 -4.66
C ARG A 13 17.92 19.80 -3.70
N THR A 14 19.00 19.11 -4.06
CA THR A 14 19.62 18.10 -3.19
C THR A 14 20.15 18.70 -1.88
N PHE A 15 20.72 19.89 -1.92
CA PHE A 15 21.14 20.58 -0.70
C PHE A 15 19.95 20.96 0.18
N ALA A 16 18.86 21.47 -0.41
CA ALA A 16 17.64 21.77 0.34
C ALA A 16 17.05 20.50 1.01
N GLU A 17 16.93 19.40 0.26
CA GLU A 17 16.47 18.11 0.78
C GLU A 17 17.36 17.58 1.92
N LEU A 18 18.67 17.81 1.84
CA LEU A 18 19.61 17.47 2.91
C LEU A 18 19.38 18.33 4.16
N VAL A 19 19.27 19.65 4.00
CA VAL A 19 19.01 20.57 5.12
C VAL A 19 17.70 20.21 5.81
N ASP A 20 16.62 20.02 5.05
CA ASP A 20 15.31 19.63 5.58
C ASP A 20 15.41 18.32 6.37
N LYS A 21 16.13 17.32 5.83
CA LYS A 21 16.34 16.04 6.51
C LYS A 21 17.10 16.20 7.83
N GLU A 22 18.15 17.00 7.87
CA GLU A 22 18.93 17.23 9.10
C GLU A 22 18.11 18.00 10.15
N VAL A 23 17.33 18.99 9.74
CA VAL A 23 16.41 19.71 10.63
C VAL A 23 15.35 18.75 11.20
N CYS A 24 14.69 17.96 10.35
CA CYS A 24 13.72 16.97 10.79
C CYS A 24 14.32 15.92 11.72
N ALA A 25 15.59 15.53 11.52
CA ALA A 25 16.28 14.59 12.39
C ALA A 25 16.51 15.17 13.80
N ILE A 26 16.83 16.46 13.90
CA ILE A 26 16.98 17.16 15.18
C ILE A 26 15.62 17.29 15.89
N GLU A 27 14.59 17.71 15.17
CA GLU A 27 13.22 17.82 15.72
C GLU A 27 12.73 16.47 16.24
N LEU A 28 12.87 15.41 15.45
CA LEU A 28 12.49 14.05 15.85
C LEU A 28 13.25 13.60 17.11
N LYS A 29 14.55 13.90 17.21
CA LYS A 29 15.34 13.57 18.40
C LYS A 29 14.76 14.20 19.66
N TYR A 30 14.42 15.50 19.61
CA TYR A 30 13.89 16.22 20.77
C TYR A 30 12.43 15.86 21.08
N GLU A 31 11.63 15.49 20.09
CA GLU A 31 10.28 14.92 20.31
C GLU A 31 10.34 13.55 21.00
N ILE A 32 11.31 12.71 20.64
CA ILE A 32 11.56 11.43 21.36
C ILE A 32 11.97 11.70 22.81
N GLU A 33 12.84 12.69 23.04
CA GLU A 33 13.28 13.07 24.38
C GLU A 33 12.13 13.62 25.24
N LEU A 34 11.31 14.50 24.69
CA LEU A 34 10.08 14.97 25.34
C LEU A 34 9.14 13.81 25.67
N SER A 35 8.91 12.89 24.73
CA SER A 35 8.08 11.70 24.96
C SER A 35 8.62 10.84 26.11
N ASN A 36 9.94 10.64 26.18
CA ASN A 36 10.57 9.91 27.27
C ASN A 36 10.38 10.61 28.63
N TYR A 37 10.49 11.95 28.67
CA TYR A 37 10.21 12.71 29.89
C TYR A 37 8.75 12.59 30.30
N LEU A 38 7.80 12.71 29.36
CA LEU A 38 6.37 12.55 29.65
C LEU A 38 6.06 11.14 30.20
N ARG A 39 6.68 10.10 29.64
CA ARG A 39 6.52 8.71 30.12
C ARG A 39 6.99 8.53 31.56
N ALA A 40 7.95 9.32 32.04
CA ALA A 40 8.41 9.26 33.43
C ALA A 40 7.35 9.76 34.44
N PHE A 41 6.34 10.50 33.99
CA PHE A 41 5.21 10.94 34.83
C PHE A 41 4.04 9.94 34.81
N LEU A 42 4.10 8.89 33.97
CA LEU A 42 3.04 7.89 33.88
C LEU A 42 3.25 6.79 34.92
N PRO A 43 2.16 6.19 35.44
CA PRO A 43 2.26 5.18 36.48
C PRO A 43 2.86 3.86 35.95
N ASP A 44 3.47 3.06 36.83
CA ASP A 44 4.16 1.81 36.46
C ASP A 44 3.26 0.76 35.77
N ASN A 45 1.95 0.81 36.00
CA ASN A 45 0.99 -0.05 35.32
C ASN A 45 0.78 0.32 33.85
N PHE A 46 1.08 1.56 33.45
CA PHE A 46 0.97 2.02 32.07
C PHE A 46 1.86 1.21 31.13
N THR A 47 3.10 0.93 31.55
CA THR A 47 4.14 0.30 30.70
C THR A 47 4.15 -1.23 30.73
N LYS A 48 3.26 -1.88 31.48
CA LYS A 48 3.20 -3.36 31.51
C LYS A 48 2.76 -3.89 30.15
N PRO A 49 3.24 -5.09 29.73
CA PRO A 49 2.76 -5.72 28.50
C PRO A 49 1.23 -5.87 28.49
N GLY A 50 0.59 -5.44 27.42
CA GLY A 50 -0.88 -5.37 27.30
C GLY A 50 -1.53 -4.26 28.12
N GLY A 51 -0.75 -3.37 28.73
CA GLY A 51 -1.22 -2.20 29.45
C GLY A 51 -1.55 -1.03 28.53
N ASP A 52 -1.86 0.12 29.13
CA ASP A 52 -2.33 1.31 28.42
C ASP A 52 -1.31 1.85 27.40
N ASN A 53 -0.01 1.67 27.65
CA ASN A 53 1.04 1.99 26.68
C ASN A 53 0.86 1.21 25.36
N ASP A 54 0.54 -0.08 25.44
CA ASP A 54 0.40 -0.92 24.25
C ASP A 54 -0.88 -0.60 23.49
N ALA A 55 -1.95 -0.17 24.18
CA ALA A 55 -3.14 0.39 23.56
C ALA A 55 -2.82 1.67 22.77
N VAL A 56 -2.10 2.61 23.36
CA VAL A 56 -1.67 3.85 22.68
C VAL A 56 -0.76 3.54 21.49
N LEU A 57 0.21 2.64 21.69
CA LEU A 57 1.12 2.22 20.63
C LEU A 57 0.38 1.52 19.49
N LEU A 58 -0.64 0.70 19.77
CA LEU A 58 -1.46 0.06 18.75
C LEU A 58 -2.14 1.11 17.85
N THR A 59 -2.79 2.11 18.44
CA THR A 59 -3.44 3.20 17.69
C THR A 59 -2.46 3.91 16.77
N VAL A 60 -1.30 4.33 17.30
CA VAL A 60 -0.26 5.01 16.51
C VAL A 60 0.32 4.10 15.43
N CYS A 61 0.53 2.82 15.76
CA CYS A 61 1.11 1.84 14.85
C CYS A 61 0.19 1.56 13.65
N CYS A 62 -1.13 1.45 13.86
CA CYS A 62 -2.10 1.29 12.78
C CYS A 62 -2.05 2.47 11.79
N SER A 63 -2.10 3.71 12.30
CA SER A 63 -2.03 4.90 11.44
C SER A 63 -0.70 5.02 10.71
N ARG A 64 0.42 4.74 11.40
CA ARG A 64 1.75 4.78 10.78
C ARG A 64 1.91 3.70 9.70
N LEU A 65 1.41 2.49 9.95
CA LEU A 65 1.40 1.40 8.99
C LEU A 65 0.55 1.72 7.75
N SER A 66 -0.61 2.33 7.97
CA SER A 66 -1.48 2.83 6.90
C SER A 66 -0.74 3.84 6.02
N ALA A 67 -0.12 4.85 6.63
CA ALA A 67 0.66 5.87 5.94
C ALA A 67 1.86 5.28 5.17
N LYS A 68 2.62 4.35 5.79
CA LYS A 68 3.75 3.66 5.16
C LYS A 68 3.32 2.81 3.97
N THR A 69 2.18 2.13 4.07
CA THR A 69 1.61 1.35 2.97
C THR A 69 1.27 2.24 1.77
N THR A 70 0.63 3.38 2.02
CA THR A 70 0.34 4.37 0.97
C THR A 70 1.63 4.97 0.38
N LEU A 71 2.64 5.27 1.22
CA LEU A 71 3.94 5.74 0.77
C LEU A 71 4.63 4.72 -0.13
N LEU A 72 4.67 3.45 0.27
CA LEU A 72 5.28 2.37 -0.50
C LEU A 72 4.62 2.26 -1.89
N ALA A 73 3.29 2.31 -1.97
CA ALA A 73 2.57 2.30 -3.24
C ALA A 73 2.98 3.48 -4.15
N LYS A 74 3.14 4.68 -3.58
CA LYS A 74 3.61 5.87 -4.33
C LYS A 74 5.04 5.69 -4.83
N LEU A 75 5.95 5.19 -3.98
CA LEU A 75 7.35 4.99 -4.33
C LEU A 75 7.54 3.94 -5.44
N ILE A 76 6.77 2.85 -5.41
CA ILE A 76 6.79 1.84 -6.48
C ILE A 76 6.39 2.45 -7.82
N ASN A 77 5.30 3.22 -7.85
CA ASN A 77 4.83 3.88 -9.08
C ASN A 77 5.81 4.93 -9.60
N LEU A 78 6.50 5.64 -8.71
CA LEU A 78 7.54 6.61 -9.08
C LEU A 78 8.77 5.92 -9.67
N LYS A 79 9.18 4.79 -9.08
CA LYS A 79 10.37 4.04 -9.49
C LYS A 79 10.15 3.24 -10.77
N TYR A 80 8.97 2.65 -10.93
CA TYR A 80 8.58 1.81 -12.06
C TYR A 80 7.37 2.39 -12.79
N PRO A 81 7.50 3.59 -13.40
CA PRO A 81 6.38 4.20 -14.09
C PRO A 81 5.95 3.32 -15.28
N PRO A 82 4.63 3.16 -15.50
CA PRO A 82 4.13 2.49 -16.70
C PRO A 82 4.61 3.22 -17.98
N ALA A 83 4.76 2.48 -19.07
CA ALA A 83 5.07 3.08 -20.37
C ALA A 83 3.97 4.08 -20.78
N SER A 84 4.37 5.29 -21.20
CA SER A 84 3.49 6.41 -21.58
C SER A 84 2.58 6.14 -22.78
N GLY A 85 2.75 5.01 -23.47
CA GLY A 85 1.86 4.51 -24.52
C GLY A 85 1.41 3.06 -24.32
N GLY A 86 1.51 2.54 -23.10
CA GLY A 86 1.25 1.14 -22.78
C GLY A 86 2.42 0.21 -23.13
N ILE A 87 2.24 -1.07 -22.82
CA ILE A 87 3.22 -2.12 -23.14
C ILE A 87 3.30 -2.27 -24.66
N ARG A 88 4.53 -2.45 -25.15
CA ARG A 88 4.85 -2.66 -26.56
C ARG A 88 5.59 -3.97 -26.70
N ARG A 89 5.65 -4.50 -27.94
CA ARG A 89 6.27 -5.79 -28.23
C ARG A 89 7.72 -5.86 -27.75
N GLU A 90 8.50 -4.80 -27.97
CA GLU A 90 9.91 -4.72 -27.57
C GLU A 90 10.12 -4.83 -26.05
N HIS A 91 9.16 -4.36 -25.25
CA HIS A 91 9.24 -4.49 -23.80
C HIS A 91 9.13 -5.94 -23.33
N VAL A 92 8.49 -6.79 -24.13
CA VAL A 92 8.28 -8.22 -23.86
C VAL A 92 9.38 -9.07 -24.48
N THR A 93 9.79 -8.77 -25.72
CA THR A 93 10.69 -9.65 -26.48
C THR A 93 12.16 -9.25 -26.44
N LYS A 94 12.48 -8.00 -26.03
CA LYS A 94 13.85 -7.47 -26.07
C LYS A 94 14.36 -6.96 -24.72
N SER A 95 13.54 -7.01 -23.66
CA SER A 95 13.92 -6.52 -22.34
C SER A 95 13.13 -7.23 -21.23
N HIS A 96 13.55 -7.06 -19.98
CA HIS A 96 12.81 -7.54 -18.80
C HIS A 96 11.73 -6.56 -18.30
N LYS A 97 11.50 -5.44 -19.00
CA LYS A 97 10.58 -4.37 -18.54
C LYS A 97 9.14 -4.83 -18.36
N ALA A 98 8.64 -5.68 -19.27
CA ALA A 98 7.28 -6.18 -19.14
C ALA A 98 7.09 -7.09 -17.92
N GLU A 99 8.12 -7.85 -17.55
CA GLU A 99 8.13 -8.70 -16.35
C GLU A 99 8.20 -7.83 -15.08
N GLN A 100 9.05 -6.81 -15.07
CA GLN A 100 9.11 -5.80 -14.01
C GLN A 100 7.75 -5.13 -13.75
N TRP A 101 7.07 -4.65 -14.81
CA TRP A 101 5.76 -4.04 -14.65
C TRP A 101 4.69 -5.05 -14.20
N ALA A 102 4.74 -6.29 -14.67
CA ALA A 102 3.82 -7.33 -14.21
C ALA A 102 4.01 -7.63 -12.72
N HIS A 103 5.27 -7.68 -12.26
CA HIS A 103 5.60 -7.84 -10.85
C HIS A 103 5.09 -6.65 -10.03
N CYS A 104 5.39 -5.42 -10.45
CA CYS A 104 4.95 -4.21 -9.74
C CYS A 104 3.43 -4.10 -9.67
N ALA A 105 2.71 -4.49 -10.72
CA ALA A 105 1.25 -4.51 -10.72
C ALA A 105 0.69 -5.59 -9.78
N LYS A 106 1.27 -6.80 -9.76
CA LYS A 106 0.95 -7.84 -8.77
C LYS A 106 1.15 -7.32 -7.36
N PHE A 107 2.33 -6.77 -7.08
CA PHE A 107 2.68 -6.26 -5.76
C PHE A 107 1.76 -5.12 -5.35
N SER A 108 1.42 -4.21 -6.26
CA SER A 108 0.48 -3.11 -6.00
C SER A 108 -0.92 -3.63 -5.68
N PHE A 109 -1.40 -4.66 -6.35
CA PHE A 109 -2.66 -5.33 -6.00
C PHE A 109 -2.62 -5.89 -4.58
N LEU A 110 -1.57 -6.64 -4.22
CA LEU A 110 -1.40 -7.20 -2.88
C LEU A 110 -1.27 -6.11 -1.81
N LEU A 111 -0.50 -5.06 -2.10
CA LEU A 111 -0.29 -3.93 -1.19
C LEU A 111 -1.57 -3.14 -0.94
N ASN A 112 -2.45 -3.01 -1.95
CA ASN A 112 -3.75 -2.39 -1.74
C ASN A 112 -4.71 -3.28 -0.94
N ASN A 113 -4.64 -4.61 -1.10
CA ASN A 113 -5.37 -5.52 -0.21
C ASN A 113 -4.91 -5.37 1.25
N PHE A 114 -3.60 -5.44 1.47
CA PHE A 114 -2.99 -5.22 2.79
C PHE A 114 -3.38 -3.85 3.37
N GLY A 115 -3.27 -2.78 2.57
CA GLY A 115 -3.62 -1.43 3.00
C GLY A 115 -5.10 -1.25 3.34
N CYS A 116 -5.99 -1.95 2.65
CA CYS A 116 -7.41 -2.00 2.95
C CYS A 116 -7.63 -2.58 4.36
N ALA A 117 -7.05 -3.75 4.65
CA ALA A 117 -7.13 -4.39 5.96
C ALA A 117 -6.54 -3.50 7.08
N VAL A 118 -5.38 -2.88 6.84
CA VAL A 118 -4.75 -1.96 7.79
C VAL A 118 -5.64 -0.74 8.07
N ARG A 119 -6.24 -0.12 7.06
CA ARG A 119 -7.14 1.03 7.26
C ARG A 119 -8.42 0.65 8.01
N GLN A 120 -8.91 -0.57 7.84
CA GLN A 120 -10.01 -1.07 8.64
C GLN A 120 -9.59 -1.21 10.12
N CYS A 121 -8.42 -1.80 10.39
CA CYS A 121 -7.85 -1.86 11.75
C CYS A 121 -7.69 -0.45 12.34
N GLU A 122 -7.09 0.48 11.60
CA GLU A 122 -6.93 1.89 11.97
C GLU A 122 -8.28 2.53 12.32
N SER A 123 -9.29 2.36 11.47
CA SER A 123 -10.61 2.92 11.71
C SER A 123 -11.24 2.38 12.99
N VAL A 124 -11.05 1.10 13.31
CA VAL A 124 -11.58 0.50 14.54
C VAL A 124 -10.86 1.04 15.77
N VAL A 125 -9.52 0.98 15.80
CA VAL A 125 -8.74 1.40 16.98
C VAL A 125 -8.87 2.89 17.29
N CYS A 126 -9.19 3.73 16.29
CA CYS A 126 -9.43 5.16 16.46
C CYS A 126 -10.87 5.51 16.89
N ARG A 127 -11.82 4.59 16.77
CA ARG A 127 -13.25 4.84 17.04
C ARG A 127 -13.82 4.02 18.19
N CYS A 128 -13.17 2.94 18.59
CA CYS A 128 -13.64 2.10 19.68
C CYS A 128 -13.49 2.78 21.05
N THR A 129 -14.22 2.30 22.06
CA THR A 129 -14.11 2.84 23.42
C THR A 129 -12.76 2.50 24.04
N VAL A 130 -12.36 3.25 25.07
CA VAL A 130 -11.08 3.01 25.76
C VAL A 130 -11.02 1.58 26.34
N GLU A 131 -12.11 1.09 26.92
CA GLU A 131 -12.19 -0.28 27.48
C GLU A 131 -12.07 -1.34 26.38
N ARG A 132 -12.51 -1.03 25.17
CA ARG A 132 -12.32 -1.93 24.02
C ARG A 132 -10.88 -1.86 23.53
N LEU A 133 -10.30 -0.67 23.40
CA LEU A 133 -8.92 -0.48 22.98
C LEU A 133 -7.93 -1.18 23.94
N SER A 134 -8.13 -1.09 25.26
CA SER A 134 -7.30 -1.82 26.24
C SER A 134 -7.35 -3.34 26.05
N ARG A 135 -8.49 -3.91 25.61
CA ARG A 135 -8.60 -5.34 25.28
C ARG A 135 -7.88 -5.73 23.99
N LEU A 136 -7.64 -4.76 23.11
CA LEU A 136 -6.92 -4.95 21.85
C LEU A 136 -5.41 -4.72 22.00
N ALA A 137 -4.95 -4.11 23.11
CA ALA A 137 -3.55 -3.81 23.38
C ALA A 137 -2.57 -4.97 23.09
N PRO A 138 -2.88 -6.26 23.35
CA PRO A 138 -1.98 -7.36 23.00
C PRO A 138 -1.65 -7.47 21.50
N LEU A 139 -2.52 -6.99 20.61
CA LEU A 139 -2.30 -6.97 19.16
C LEU A 139 -1.21 -5.98 18.72
N GLN A 140 -0.74 -5.10 19.62
CA GLN A 140 0.32 -4.13 19.33
C GLN A 140 1.54 -4.81 18.72
N SER A 141 1.98 -5.92 19.30
CA SER A 141 3.20 -6.61 18.85
C SER A 141 3.04 -7.25 17.46
N ASP A 142 1.81 -7.65 17.14
CA ASP A 142 1.43 -8.26 15.87
C ASP A 142 1.38 -7.21 14.76
N ILE A 143 0.70 -6.08 14.98
CA ILE A 143 0.67 -4.98 14.02
C ILE A 143 2.08 -4.39 13.82
N ALA A 144 2.92 -4.34 14.86
CA ALA A 144 4.31 -3.91 14.73
C ALA A 144 5.17 -4.87 13.89
N LYS A 145 4.85 -6.17 13.85
CA LYS A 145 5.52 -7.11 12.91
C LYS A 145 5.14 -6.80 11.47
N GLU A 146 3.87 -6.52 11.21
CA GLU A 146 3.41 -6.15 9.87
C GLU A 146 4.00 -4.82 9.40
N GLU A 147 4.20 -3.88 10.32
CA GLU A 147 4.92 -2.64 10.01
C GLU A 147 6.37 -2.89 9.57
N ARG A 148 7.10 -3.74 10.30
CA ARG A 148 8.48 -4.11 9.92
C ARG A 148 8.54 -4.81 8.57
N MET A 149 7.51 -5.55 8.19
CA MET A 149 7.42 -6.15 6.85
C MET A 149 7.31 -5.07 5.76
N ILE A 150 6.53 -4.01 5.97
CA ILE A 150 6.45 -2.88 5.04
C ILE A 150 7.76 -2.10 5.00
N ASP A 151 8.41 -1.89 6.14
CA ASP A 151 9.74 -1.26 6.21
C ASP A 151 10.78 -2.01 5.38
N TYR A 152 10.76 -3.35 5.42
CA TYR A 152 11.62 -4.18 4.59
C TYR A 152 11.44 -3.89 3.09
N TYR A 153 10.21 -3.77 2.58
CA TYR A 153 9.98 -3.45 1.16
C TYR A 153 10.37 -2.00 0.81
N ILE A 154 10.19 -1.05 1.72
CA ILE A 154 10.67 0.32 1.55
C ILE A 154 12.20 0.33 1.43
N ASP A 155 12.89 -0.44 2.29
CA ASP A 155 14.35 -0.56 2.24
C ASP A 155 14.85 -1.24 0.97
N LEU A 156 14.13 -2.24 0.44
CA LEU A 156 14.43 -2.81 -0.88
C LEU A 156 14.33 -1.76 -2.00
N LEU A 157 13.32 -0.90 -1.99
CA LEU A 157 13.21 0.18 -2.99
C LEU A 157 14.35 1.18 -2.85
N LYS A 158 14.64 1.61 -1.62
CA LYS A 158 15.69 2.56 -1.27
C LYS A 158 17.08 2.05 -1.66
N SER A 159 17.34 0.76 -1.49
CA SER A 159 18.63 0.13 -1.79
C SER A 159 18.75 -0.41 -3.21
N ASP A 160 17.78 -0.14 -4.08
CA ASP A 160 17.70 -0.62 -5.45
C ASP A 160 17.65 -2.15 -5.62
N LYS A 161 17.06 -2.84 -4.64
CA LYS A 161 16.94 -4.32 -4.58
C LYS A 161 15.52 -4.84 -4.76
N PHE A 162 14.53 -3.96 -4.87
CA PHE A 162 13.16 -4.36 -5.24
C PHE A 162 13.09 -4.55 -6.75
N ASP A 163 12.83 -5.76 -7.21
CA ASP A 163 12.81 -6.17 -8.62
C ASP A 163 11.74 -7.25 -8.89
N GLU A 164 11.70 -7.77 -10.12
CA GLU A 164 10.75 -8.81 -10.54
C GLU A 164 10.86 -10.15 -9.77
N ASN A 165 11.98 -10.38 -9.08
CA ASN A 165 12.27 -11.60 -8.32
C ASN A 165 11.98 -11.44 -6.82
N THR A 166 11.60 -10.24 -6.38
CA THR A 166 11.31 -9.96 -4.98
C THR A 166 10.15 -10.83 -4.49
N ALA A 167 10.35 -11.58 -3.41
CA ALA A 167 9.33 -12.51 -2.92
C ALA A 167 8.08 -11.77 -2.42
N THR A 168 6.89 -12.29 -2.75
CA THR A 168 5.60 -11.74 -2.30
C THR A 168 5.01 -12.50 -1.10
N ASP A 169 5.68 -13.53 -0.60
CA ASP A 169 5.15 -14.38 0.47
C ASP A 169 4.95 -13.63 1.79
N GLY A 170 5.84 -12.67 2.09
CA GLY A 170 5.73 -11.85 3.29
C GLY A 170 4.42 -11.07 3.33
N ILE A 171 4.07 -10.41 2.22
CA ILE A 171 2.83 -9.60 2.17
C ILE A 171 1.58 -10.48 2.10
N ASN A 172 1.62 -11.64 1.43
CA ASN A 172 0.50 -12.59 1.44
C ASN A 172 0.21 -13.13 2.84
N LYS A 173 1.24 -13.51 3.60
CA LYS A 173 1.09 -13.97 4.98
C LYS A 173 0.52 -12.87 5.88
N ALA A 174 1.00 -11.65 5.71
CA ALA A 174 0.53 -10.47 6.43
C ALA A 174 -0.95 -10.17 6.17
N ILE A 175 -1.39 -10.27 4.90
CA ILE A 175 -2.80 -10.13 4.51
C ILE A 175 -3.65 -11.15 5.27
N ASN A 176 -3.31 -12.44 5.18
CA ASN A 176 -4.07 -13.50 5.85
C ASN A 176 -4.12 -13.30 7.37
N HIS A 177 -3.01 -12.82 7.95
CA HIS A 177 -2.94 -12.55 9.38
C HIS A 177 -3.84 -11.38 9.80
N LEU A 178 -3.84 -10.28 9.04
CA LEU A 178 -4.74 -9.15 9.28
C LEU A 178 -6.21 -9.53 9.05
N GLU A 179 -6.52 -10.32 8.03
CA GLU A 179 -7.89 -10.83 7.80
C GLU A 179 -8.37 -11.68 8.99
N ASN A 180 -7.51 -12.52 9.56
CA ASN A 180 -7.82 -13.27 10.78
C ASN A 180 -8.04 -12.33 11.98
N ILE A 181 -7.20 -11.30 12.15
CA ILE A 181 -7.39 -10.29 13.20
C ILE A 181 -8.74 -9.59 13.03
N LEU A 182 -9.07 -9.16 11.81
CA LEU A 182 -10.33 -8.49 11.49
C LEU A 182 -11.53 -9.38 11.81
N SER A 183 -11.48 -10.65 11.42
CA SER A 183 -12.55 -11.62 11.69
C SER A 183 -12.77 -11.86 13.19
N ILE A 184 -11.68 -12.08 13.94
CA ILE A 184 -11.75 -12.48 15.35
C ILE A 184 -12.05 -11.27 16.26
N TYR A 185 -11.36 -10.15 16.04
CA TYR A 185 -11.38 -9.03 16.98
C TYR A 185 -12.28 -7.89 16.52
N PHE A 186 -12.51 -7.70 15.21
CA PHE A 186 -13.14 -6.50 14.67
C PHE A 186 -14.49 -6.74 13.98
N SER A 187 -15.00 -7.97 13.95
CA SER A 187 -16.25 -8.33 13.25
C SER A 187 -17.52 -7.60 13.73
N ARG A 188 -17.50 -7.05 14.95
CA ARG A 188 -18.63 -6.32 15.56
C ARG A 188 -18.29 -4.86 15.89
N GLU A 189 -17.18 -4.36 15.35
CA GLU A 189 -16.72 -3.01 15.62
C GLU A 189 -17.17 -2.06 14.52
N TRP A 190 -17.34 -0.78 14.87
CA TRP A 190 -17.63 0.26 13.90
C TRP A 190 -16.36 0.65 13.14
N TYR A 191 -16.47 0.73 11.82
CA TYR A 191 -15.40 1.19 10.94
C TYR A 191 -15.95 2.02 9.79
N ASP A 192 -15.06 2.73 9.10
CA ASP A 192 -15.41 3.56 7.95
C ASP A 192 -15.74 2.71 6.71
N VAL A 193 -17.02 2.39 6.54
CA VAL A 193 -17.50 1.57 5.43
C VAL A 193 -17.30 2.27 4.08
N LYS A 194 -17.46 3.60 4.03
CA LYS A 194 -17.22 4.38 2.81
C LYS A 194 -15.76 4.22 2.37
N GLN A 195 -14.82 4.40 3.29
CA GLN A 195 -13.39 4.22 3.02
C GLN A 195 -13.08 2.78 2.61
N LEU A 196 -13.64 1.77 3.31
CA LEU A 196 -13.49 0.36 2.96
C LEU A 196 -13.92 0.09 1.51
N PHE A 197 -15.07 0.62 1.09
CA PHE A 197 -15.55 0.41 -0.28
C PHE A 197 -14.62 1.07 -1.31
N LEU A 198 -14.15 2.30 -1.04
CA LEU A 198 -13.19 2.99 -1.91
C LEU A 198 -11.88 2.21 -2.04
N ASP A 199 -11.43 1.58 -0.94
CA ASP A 199 -10.25 0.73 -0.91
C ASP A 199 -10.43 -0.56 -1.70
N ILE A 200 -11.58 -1.21 -1.56
CA ILE A 200 -11.95 -2.39 -2.37
C ILE A 200 -11.97 -2.03 -3.86
N CYS A 201 -12.54 -0.88 -4.24
CA CYS A 201 -12.51 -0.41 -5.62
C CYS A 201 -11.07 -0.22 -6.12
N LEU A 202 -10.22 0.42 -5.30
CA LEU A 202 -8.82 0.61 -5.66
C LEU A 202 -8.08 -0.72 -5.82
N GLN A 203 -8.30 -1.69 -4.92
CA GLN A 203 -7.75 -3.04 -5.03
C GLN A 203 -8.20 -3.72 -6.33
N TYR A 204 -9.48 -3.66 -6.69
CA TYR A 204 -9.97 -4.21 -7.95
C TYR A 204 -9.32 -3.55 -9.16
N LEU A 205 -9.17 -2.23 -9.17
CA LEU A 205 -8.48 -1.52 -10.25
C LEU A 205 -7.02 -1.98 -10.40
N GLN A 206 -6.30 -2.18 -9.30
CA GLN A 206 -4.94 -2.72 -9.34
C GLN A 206 -4.91 -4.16 -9.87
N GLY A 207 -5.87 -4.99 -9.46
CA GLY A 207 -6.01 -6.36 -9.97
C GLY A 207 -6.29 -6.40 -11.47
N LEU A 208 -7.21 -5.57 -11.95
CA LEU A 208 -7.52 -5.42 -13.37
C LEU A 208 -6.31 -4.93 -14.18
N PHE A 209 -5.56 -3.97 -13.64
CA PHE A 209 -4.31 -3.50 -14.25
C PHE A 209 -3.26 -4.63 -14.34
N TRP A 210 -3.13 -5.43 -13.28
CA TRP A 210 -2.25 -6.61 -13.30
C TRP A 210 -2.67 -7.64 -14.35
N VAL A 211 -3.97 -7.93 -14.47
CA VAL A 211 -4.51 -8.81 -15.53
C VAL A 211 -4.18 -8.24 -16.91
N LYS A 212 -4.47 -6.95 -17.14
CA LYS A 212 -4.21 -6.24 -18.40
C LYS A 212 -2.77 -6.39 -18.87
N ILE A 213 -1.80 -6.18 -17.98
CA ILE A 213 -0.38 -6.32 -18.29
C ILE A 213 -0.05 -7.75 -18.74
N ASN A 214 -0.55 -8.76 -18.03
CA ASN A 214 -0.24 -10.15 -18.38
C ASN A 214 -0.91 -10.59 -19.68
N VAL A 215 -2.14 -10.14 -19.93
CA VAL A 215 -2.82 -10.40 -21.21
C VAL A 215 -2.02 -9.77 -22.37
N GLN A 216 -1.55 -8.53 -22.23
CA GLN A 216 -0.68 -7.89 -23.21
C GLN A 216 0.66 -8.65 -23.41
N ARG A 217 1.28 -9.12 -22.32
CA ARG A 217 2.48 -9.96 -22.40
C ARG A 217 2.23 -11.23 -23.20
N VAL A 218 1.13 -11.94 -22.95
CA VAL A 218 0.77 -13.16 -23.70
C VAL A 218 0.57 -12.84 -25.18
N ILE A 219 -0.20 -11.81 -25.52
CA ILE A 219 -0.44 -11.40 -26.92
C ILE A 219 0.88 -11.12 -27.64
N PHE A 220 1.78 -10.34 -27.05
CA PHE A 220 3.06 -9.99 -27.69
C PHE A 220 4.02 -11.17 -27.81
N THR A 221 4.05 -12.07 -26.83
CA THR A 221 4.85 -13.31 -26.89
C THR A 221 4.34 -14.25 -27.98
N LEU A 222 3.03 -14.39 -28.15
CA LEU A 222 2.47 -15.24 -29.19
C LEU A 222 2.63 -14.61 -30.58
N SER A 223 2.43 -13.29 -30.68
CA SER A 223 2.58 -12.54 -31.94
C SER A 223 4.01 -12.52 -32.49
N SER A 224 5.03 -12.89 -31.71
CA SER A 224 6.39 -13.07 -32.21
C SER A 224 6.62 -14.43 -32.86
N HIS A 225 5.72 -15.40 -32.64
CA HIS A 225 5.87 -16.78 -33.11
C HIS A 225 4.76 -17.24 -34.06
N ALA A 226 3.59 -16.60 -34.05
CA ALA A 226 2.46 -16.90 -34.93
C ALA A 226 1.67 -15.64 -35.29
N THR A 227 1.26 -15.52 -36.55
CA THR A 227 0.52 -14.35 -37.09
C THR A 227 -0.95 -14.31 -36.70
N LYS A 228 -1.58 -15.47 -36.43
CA LYS A 228 -2.91 -15.59 -35.82
C LYS A 228 -2.98 -16.85 -34.96
N SER A 229 -3.57 -16.72 -33.77
CA SER A 229 -3.79 -17.79 -32.81
C SER A 229 -5.14 -17.57 -32.14
N ASN A 230 -5.94 -18.62 -31.98
CA ASN A 230 -7.20 -18.55 -31.22
C ASN A 230 -6.98 -18.00 -29.80
N THR A 231 -5.79 -18.25 -29.22
CA THR A 231 -5.39 -17.69 -27.92
C THR A 231 -5.23 -16.17 -27.99
N ASN A 232 -4.70 -15.60 -29.07
CA ASN A 232 -4.61 -14.14 -29.23
C ASN A 232 -5.99 -13.51 -29.29
N GLU A 233 -6.91 -14.08 -30.07
CA GLU A 233 -8.29 -13.58 -30.18
C GLU A 233 -9.04 -13.65 -28.83
N TYR A 234 -8.82 -14.73 -28.08
CA TYR A 234 -9.36 -14.85 -26.73
C TYR A 234 -8.76 -13.81 -25.77
N MET A 235 -7.44 -13.59 -25.82
CA MET A 235 -6.77 -12.59 -24.98
C MET A 235 -7.21 -11.15 -25.29
N GLU A 236 -7.43 -10.81 -26.57
CA GLU A 236 -8.04 -9.52 -26.96
C GLU A 236 -9.46 -9.38 -26.37
N SER A 237 -10.24 -10.47 -26.35
CA SER A 237 -11.56 -10.48 -25.70
C SER A 237 -11.47 -10.25 -24.19
N VAL A 238 -10.44 -10.80 -23.52
CA VAL A 238 -10.18 -10.53 -22.10
C VAL A 238 -9.87 -9.05 -21.88
N LEU A 239 -9.08 -8.39 -22.74
CA LEU A 239 -8.80 -6.95 -22.63
C LEU A 239 -10.09 -6.10 -22.68
N ILE A 240 -11.04 -6.47 -23.55
CA ILE A 240 -12.33 -5.79 -23.64
C ILE A 240 -13.10 -5.91 -22.32
N TRP A 241 -13.11 -7.10 -21.70
CA TRP A 241 -13.76 -7.30 -20.40
C TRP A 241 -13.06 -6.54 -19.28
N VAL A 242 -11.73 -6.56 -19.24
CA VAL A 242 -10.95 -5.78 -18.27
C VAL A 242 -11.31 -4.29 -18.36
N GLN A 243 -11.37 -3.72 -19.57
CA GLN A 243 -11.74 -2.32 -19.76
C GLN A 243 -13.17 -2.01 -19.27
N LYS A 244 -14.13 -2.92 -19.51
CA LYS A 244 -15.50 -2.76 -18.99
C LYS A 244 -15.53 -2.78 -17.46
N CYS A 245 -14.79 -3.70 -16.83
CA CYS A 245 -14.67 -3.77 -15.38
C CYS A 245 -13.98 -2.53 -14.79
N GLU A 246 -12.92 -2.03 -15.43
CA GLU A 246 -12.22 -0.79 -15.03
C GLU A 246 -13.20 0.39 -15.03
N GLN A 247 -13.99 0.56 -16.09
CA GLN A 247 -14.99 1.62 -16.19
C GLN A 247 -16.08 1.52 -15.12
N LEU A 248 -16.60 0.31 -14.87
CA LEU A 248 -17.60 0.08 -13.84
C LEU A 248 -17.04 0.44 -12.45
N CYS A 249 -15.84 -0.03 -12.13
CA CYS A 249 -15.20 0.23 -10.85
C CYS A 249 -14.90 1.72 -10.64
N MET A 250 -14.43 2.43 -11.67
CA MET A 250 -14.24 3.89 -11.63
C MET A 250 -15.55 4.65 -11.39
N ARG A 251 -16.66 4.23 -12.03
CA ARG A 251 -17.98 4.83 -11.81
C ARG A 251 -18.46 4.63 -10.37
N LEU A 252 -18.33 3.41 -9.85
CA LEU A 252 -18.68 3.09 -8.46
C LEU A 252 -17.87 3.94 -7.47
N LYS A 253 -16.55 4.00 -7.65
CA LYS A 253 -15.67 4.82 -6.84
C LYS A 253 -16.10 6.29 -6.84
N ASN A 254 -16.37 6.87 -8.01
CA ASN A 254 -16.78 8.27 -8.13
C ASN A 254 -18.12 8.52 -7.45
N HIS A 255 -19.10 7.63 -7.62
CA HIS A 255 -20.40 7.74 -6.98
C HIS A 255 -20.27 7.76 -5.45
N ILE A 256 -19.52 6.82 -4.88
CA ILE A 256 -19.34 6.70 -3.43
C ILE A 256 -18.52 7.81 -2.83
N SER A 257 -17.56 8.37 -3.60
CA SER A 257 -16.77 9.51 -3.14
C SER A 257 -17.65 10.74 -2.85
N ILE A 258 -18.70 10.94 -3.67
CA ILE A 258 -19.62 12.07 -3.58
C ILE A 258 -20.69 11.87 -2.49
N ASP A 259 -21.05 10.62 -2.20
CA ASP A 259 -22.11 10.29 -1.24
C ASP A 259 -21.66 10.54 0.21
N GLU A 260 -22.33 11.44 0.94
CA GLU A 260 -22.00 11.79 2.33
C GLU A 260 -22.64 10.81 3.35
N ASP A 261 -23.68 10.07 2.96
CA ASP A 261 -24.60 9.36 3.88
C ASP A 261 -24.54 7.83 3.80
N LEU A 262 -23.35 7.24 3.64
CA LEU A 262 -23.17 5.79 3.78
C LEU A 262 -23.04 5.39 5.26
N ILE A 263 -24.08 5.67 6.05
CA ILE A 263 -24.21 5.21 7.43
C ILE A 263 -24.84 3.82 7.40
N PHE A 264 -24.02 2.77 7.41
CA PHE A 264 -24.51 1.42 7.68
C PHE A 264 -24.52 1.19 9.18
N THR A 265 -25.71 1.25 9.78
CA THR A 265 -25.93 0.74 11.13
C THR A 265 -25.89 -0.79 11.09
N GLN A 266 -25.02 -1.41 11.89
CA GLN A 266 -25.25 -2.80 12.29
C GLN A 266 -26.42 -2.77 13.28
N ASP A 267 -27.52 -3.45 12.92
CA ASP A 267 -28.55 -3.87 13.87
C ASP A 267 -27.96 -4.82 14.94
#